data_AF-A0A4Q3DD71-F1
#
_entry.id   AF-A0A4Q3DD71-F1
#
_cell.length_a   1.000
_cell.length_b   1.000
_cell.length_c   1.000
_cell.angle_alpha   90.00
_cell.angle_beta   90.00
_cell.angle_gamma   90.00
#
_symmetry.space_group_name_H-M   'P 1'
#
loop_
_entity.id
_entity.type
_entity.pdbx_description
1 polymer ?
#
loop_
_entity_poly.entity_id
_entity_poly.type
_entity_poly.pdbx_seq_one_letter_code
_entity_poly.pdbx_strand_id
1 'polypeptide(L)'
;MPFSNLPPLLAEALATRGYAAPTPVQAQVIQPEAIGRDLVVSAQTGSGKTVAFGLAMAGQLLGEDGRILPSREPLALIIAPTRELALQVSRELMWLYGQSGARIATCVGGMDASKERRQLNHGAHIVVGTPGRLRDHLERGALDLSALKAA
;
A
#
# COMPACT_ATOMS: atom_id res chain seq x y z
N MET A 1 22.11 -2.57 -10.50
CA MET A 1 20.76 -3.17 -10.52
C MET A 1 19.75 -2.04 -10.64
N PRO A 2 18.73 -2.12 -11.50
CA PRO A 2 17.75 -1.05 -11.74
C PRO A 2 16.97 -0.58 -10.49
N PHE A 3 17.03 -1.35 -9.39
CA PHE A 3 16.32 -1.13 -8.14
C PHE A 3 17.25 -1.08 -6.91
N SER A 4 18.52 -0.70 -7.06
CA SER A 4 19.52 -0.75 -5.98
C SER A 4 19.18 0.08 -4.74
N ASN A 5 18.29 1.07 -4.86
CA ASN A 5 17.91 1.97 -3.78
C ASN A 5 16.56 1.58 -3.15
N LEU A 6 16.00 0.42 -3.52
CA LEU A 6 14.76 -0.10 -2.96
C LEU A 6 15.04 -1.14 -1.87
N PRO A 7 14.11 -1.33 -0.91
CA PRO A 7 14.13 -2.48 -0.02
C PRO A 7 14.24 -3.79 -0.85
N PRO A 8 15.14 -4.73 -0.48
CA PRO A 8 15.46 -5.89 -1.30
C PRO A 8 14.25 -6.71 -1.74
N LEU A 9 13.28 -6.94 -0.85
CA LEU A 9 12.08 -7.72 -1.14
C LEU A 9 11.13 -7.03 -2.13
N LEU A 10 11.10 -5.70 -2.18
CA LEU A 10 10.33 -4.97 -3.20
C LEU A 10 11.02 -5.00 -4.56
N ALA A 11 12.36 -4.89 -4.57
CA ALA A 11 13.14 -5.05 -5.79
C ALA A 11 12.96 -6.45 -6.40
N GLU A 12 12.94 -7.49 -5.57
CA GLU A 12 12.68 -8.87 -5.99
C GLU A 12 11.24 -9.04 -6.52
N ALA A 13 10.25 -8.47 -5.83
CA ALA A 13 8.86 -8.50 -6.29
C ALA A 13 8.69 -7.85 -7.67
N LEU A 14 9.34 -6.71 -7.90
CA LEU A 14 9.35 -6.02 -9.20
C LEU A 14 10.03 -6.86 -10.29
N ALA A 15 11.19 -7.45 -10.00
CA ALA A 15 11.90 -8.31 -10.93
C ALA A 15 11.06 -9.56 -11.31
N THR A 16 10.39 -10.17 -10.32
CA THR A 16 9.47 -11.31 -10.54
C THR A 16 8.30 -10.93 -11.45
N ARG A 17 7.84 -9.67 -11.40
CA ARG A 17 6.82 -9.13 -12.32
C ARG A 17 7.36 -8.68 -13.68
N GLY A 18 8.65 -8.88 -13.95
CA GLY A 18 9.28 -8.55 -15.23
C GLY A 18 9.59 -7.06 -15.41
N TYR A 19 9.65 -6.28 -14.32
CA TYR A 19 10.06 -4.88 -14.40
C TYR A 19 11.57 -4.80 -14.66
N ALA A 20 11.94 -4.29 -15.84
CA ALA A 20 13.36 -4.08 -16.20
C ALA A 20 13.94 -2.80 -15.59
N ALA A 21 13.10 -1.78 -15.36
CA ALA A 21 13.46 -0.50 -14.77
C ALA A 21 12.21 0.16 -14.18
N PRO A 22 12.36 1.09 -13.21
CA PRO A 22 11.23 1.89 -12.74
C PRO A 22 10.67 2.77 -13.86
N THR A 23 9.36 2.93 -13.92
CA THR A 23 8.73 3.93 -14.81
C THR A 23 9.12 5.35 -14.36
N PRO A 24 8.96 6.39 -15.21
CA PRO A 24 9.32 7.76 -14.82
C PRO A 24 8.69 8.22 -13.50
N VAL A 25 7.41 7.90 -13.27
CA VAL A 25 6.74 8.25 -12.01
C VAL A 25 7.28 7.45 -10.81
N GLN A 26 7.63 6.17 -11.00
CA GLN A 26 8.24 5.34 -9.96
C GLN A 26 9.65 5.82 -9.61
N ALA A 27 10.42 6.27 -10.61
CA ALA A 27 11.77 6.79 -10.40
C ALA A 27 11.79 8.12 -9.62
N GLN A 28 10.76 8.95 -9.78
CA GLN A 28 10.65 10.25 -9.09
C GLN A 28 10.31 10.09 -7.61
N VAL A 29 9.39 9.18 -7.26
CA VAL A 29 8.94 9.01 -5.87
C VAL A 29 9.96 8.30 -4.96
N ILE A 30 11.04 7.75 -5.54
CA ILE A 30 12.12 7.07 -4.81
C ILE A 30 13.40 7.92 -4.74
N GLN A 31 13.36 9.16 -5.23
CA GLN A 31 14.48 10.09 -5.09
C GLN A 31 14.68 10.48 -3.62
N PRO A 32 15.92 10.72 -3.16
CA PRO A 32 16.20 11.13 -1.79
C PRO A 32 15.37 12.33 -1.32
N GLU A 33 15.10 13.28 -2.21
CA GLU A 33 14.33 14.50 -1.92
C GLU A 33 12.83 14.23 -1.70
N ALA A 34 12.32 13.10 -2.19
CA ALA A 34 10.92 12.70 -2.03
C ALA A 34 10.67 11.93 -0.71
N ILE A 35 11.71 11.39 -0.09
CA ILE A 35 11.59 10.54 1.09
C ILE A 35 11.04 11.34 2.28
N GLY A 36 9.99 10.81 2.92
CA GLY A 36 9.39 11.40 4.12
C GLY A 36 8.61 12.69 3.87
N ARG A 37 8.30 13.03 2.62
CA ARG A 37 7.52 14.21 2.24
C ARG A 37 6.13 13.84 1.74
N ASP A 38 5.21 14.79 1.87
CA ASP A 38 3.93 14.73 1.17
C ASP A 38 4.16 14.94 -0.34
N LEU A 39 3.58 14.05 -1.16
CA LEU A 39 3.80 14.04 -2.60
C LEU A 39 2.49 14.25 -3.35
N VAL A 40 2.51 15.16 -4.33
CA VAL A 40 1.48 15.25 -5.36
C VAL A 40 2.02 14.60 -6.62
N VAL A 41 1.46 13.44 -6.98
CA VAL A 41 1.91 12.65 -8.13
C VAL A 41 0.93 12.79 -9.29
N SER A 42 1.35 13.45 -10.36
CA SER A 42 0.57 13.59 -11.60
C SER A 42 1.21 12.77 -12.73
N ALA A 43 0.45 11.81 -13.26
CA ALA A 43 0.85 11.01 -14.41
C ALA A 43 -0.39 10.39 -15.09
N GLN A 44 -0.27 10.01 -16.36
CA GLN A 44 -1.36 9.37 -17.11
C GLN A 44 -1.76 8.00 -16.49
N THR A 45 -2.98 7.55 -16.72
CA THR A 45 -3.39 6.16 -16.43
C THR A 45 -2.46 5.16 -17.14
N GLY A 46 -2.12 4.06 -16.47
CA GLY A 46 -1.18 3.06 -17.01
C GLY A 46 0.30 3.37 -16.78
N SER A 47 0.66 4.53 -16.22
CA SER A 47 2.07 4.90 -15.92
C SER A 47 2.71 4.17 -14.74
N GLY A 48 1.97 3.32 -14.03
CA GLY A 48 2.48 2.60 -12.85
C GLY A 48 2.40 3.36 -11.52
N LYS A 49 1.49 4.34 -11.41
CA LYS A 49 1.28 5.16 -10.19
C LYS A 49 1.04 4.35 -8.92
N THR A 50 0.26 3.27 -9.00
CA THR A 50 -0.04 2.44 -7.83
C THR A 50 1.22 1.85 -7.21
N VAL A 51 2.10 1.29 -8.06
CA VAL A 51 3.41 0.81 -7.62
C VAL A 51 4.27 1.98 -7.15
N ALA A 52 4.20 3.15 -7.80
CA ALA A 52 4.94 4.34 -7.34
C ALA A 52 4.57 4.72 -5.89
N PHE A 53 3.28 4.86 -5.55
CA PHE A 53 2.86 5.10 -4.16
C PHE A 53 3.29 3.96 -3.23
N GLY A 54 3.19 2.71 -3.71
CA GLY A 54 3.68 1.55 -2.99
C GLY A 54 5.18 1.63 -2.66
N LEU A 55 6.01 2.16 -3.54
CA LEU A 55 7.44 2.39 -3.30
C LEU A 55 7.68 3.58 -2.37
N ALA A 56 6.93 4.66 -2.53
CA ALA A 56 7.06 5.88 -1.73
C ALA A 56 6.86 5.63 -0.23
N MET A 57 5.90 4.76 0.12
CA MET A 57 5.60 4.42 1.51
C MET A 57 6.53 3.35 2.10
N ALA A 58 7.35 2.67 1.28
CA ALA A 58 8.08 1.48 1.70
C ALA A 58 9.05 1.73 2.86
N GLY A 59 9.77 2.85 2.85
CA GLY A 59 10.74 3.19 3.89
C GLY A 59 10.12 3.45 5.27
N GLN A 60 8.81 3.71 5.34
CA GLN A 60 8.10 3.88 6.61
C GLN A 60 7.50 2.57 7.12
N LEU A 61 7.20 1.65 6.21
CA LEU A 61 6.48 0.40 6.46
C LEU A 61 7.42 -0.78 6.72
N LEU A 62 8.60 -0.80 6.10
CA LEU A 62 9.52 -1.93 6.15
C LEU A 62 10.69 -1.65 7.10
N GLY A 63 11.14 -2.70 7.80
CA GLY A 63 12.38 -2.69 8.57
C GLY A 63 13.62 -2.85 7.69
N GLU A 64 14.80 -2.83 8.30
CA GLU A 64 16.09 -3.00 7.61
C GLU A 64 16.22 -4.35 6.90
N ASP A 65 15.55 -5.39 7.41
CA ASP A 65 15.48 -6.72 6.80
C ASP A 65 14.48 -6.81 5.62
N GLY A 66 13.86 -5.68 5.26
CA GLY A 66 12.86 -5.57 4.20
C GLY A 66 11.48 -6.14 4.56
N ARG A 67 11.30 -6.67 5.78
CA ARG A 67 10.00 -7.18 6.24
C ARG A 67 9.12 -6.05 6.75
N ILE A 68 7.82 -6.28 6.68
CA ILE A 68 6.84 -5.35 7.25
C ILE A 68 7.08 -5.19 8.76
N LEU A 69 7.02 -3.96 9.25
CA LEU A 69 7.16 -3.70 10.68
C LEU A 69 6.03 -4.40 11.46
N PRO A 70 6.33 -4.97 12.64
CA PRO A 70 5.32 -5.62 13.47
C PRO A 70 4.25 -4.61 13.88
N SER A 71 3.03 -4.80 13.39
CA SER A 71 1.87 -3.98 13.78
C SER A 71 0.58 -4.79 13.61
N ARG A 72 -0.34 -4.62 14.56
CA ARG A 72 -1.70 -5.14 14.41
C ARG A 72 -2.55 -4.12 13.63
N GLU A 73 -2.37 -2.85 13.96
CA GLU A 73 -3.03 -1.70 13.35
C GLU A 73 -2.37 -1.36 11.98
N PRO A 74 -3.11 -0.74 11.05
CA PRO A 74 -2.58 -0.33 9.76
C PRO A 74 -1.48 0.70 9.86
N LEU A 75 -0.40 0.47 9.11
CA LEU A 75 0.69 1.41 8.89
C LEU A 75 0.43 2.30 7.66
N ALA A 76 -0.37 1.80 6.70
CA ALA A 76 -0.78 2.57 5.54
C ALA A 76 -2.28 2.49 5.26
N LEU A 77 -2.86 3.63 4.87
CA LEU A 77 -4.22 3.74 4.36
C LEU A 77 -4.19 4.20 2.90
N ILE A 78 -4.98 3.59 2.04
CA ILE A 78 -5.18 4.01 0.66
C ILE A 78 -6.67 4.21 0.43
N ILE A 79 -7.04 5.41 0.00
CA ILE A 79 -8.42 5.76 -0.31
C ILE A 79 -8.59 5.84 -1.83
N ALA A 80 -9.49 5.02 -2.36
CA ALA A 80 -9.85 5.02 -3.78
C ALA A 80 -11.34 5.41 -3.96
N PRO A 81 -11.67 6.17 -5.02
CA PRO A 81 -13.03 6.69 -5.23
C PRO A 81 -14.06 5.61 -5.58
N THR A 82 -13.64 4.51 -6.17
CA THR A 82 -14.52 3.42 -6.61
C THR A 82 -14.06 2.07 -6.07
N ARG A 83 -14.97 1.11 -6.04
CA ARG A 83 -14.68 -0.26 -5.59
C ARG A 83 -13.67 -0.92 -6.53
N GLU A 84 -13.84 -0.70 -7.82
CA GLU A 84 -13.04 -1.29 -8.89
C GLU A 84 -11.59 -0.82 -8.77
N LEU A 85 -11.39 0.48 -8.54
CA LEU A 85 -10.07 1.06 -8.36
C LEU A 85 -9.43 0.60 -7.03
N ALA A 86 -10.20 0.56 -5.93
CA ALA A 86 -9.71 0.01 -4.66
C ALA A 86 -9.23 -1.44 -4.80
N LEU A 87 -10.00 -2.28 -5.51
CA LEU A 87 -9.65 -3.67 -5.78
C LEU A 87 -8.43 -3.79 -6.71
N GLN A 88 -8.31 -2.91 -7.70
CA GLN A 88 -7.10 -2.83 -8.54
C GLN A 88 -5.88 -2.48 -7.71
N VAL A 89 -5.96 -1.45 -6.86
CA VAL A 89 -4.85 -1.03 -6.01
C VAL A 89 -4.45 -2.13 -5.03
N SER A 90 -5.42 -2.75 -4.37
CA SER A 90 -5.19 -3.89 -3.46
C SER A 90 -4.44 -5.02 -4.16
N ARG A 91 -4.83 -5.39 -5.39
CA ARG A 91 -4.12 -6.42 -6.17
C ARG A 91 -2.67 -6.06 -6.45
N GLU A 92 -2.39 -4.81 -6.78
CA GLU A 92 -1.01 -4.37 -7.02
C GLU A 92 -0.16 -4.43 -5.75
N LEU A 93 -0.70 -3.96 -4.63
CA LEU A 93 0.03 -3.96 -3.35
C LEU A 93 0.23 -5.38 -2.80
N MET A 94 -0.70 -6.31 -3.05
CA MET A 94 -0.61 -7.69 -2.57
C MET A 94 0.62 -8.41 -3.12
N TRP A 95 0.95 -8.23 -4.40
CA TRP A 95 2.15 -8.84 -4.96
C TRP A 95 3.41 -8.06 -4.63
N LEU A 96 3.32 -6.72 -4.61
CA LEU A 96 4.46 -5.86 -4.33
C LEU A 96 5.01 -6.13 -2.93
N TYR A 97 4.14 -6.21 -1.93
CA TYR A 97 4.50 -6.45 -0.55
C TYR A 97 4.40 -7.92 -0.12
N GLY A 98 4.04 -8.84 -1.01
CA GLY A 98 3.78 -10.24 -0.65
C GLY A 98 4.96 -10.92 0.05
N GLN A 99 6.18 -10.71 -0.47
CA GLN A 99 7.39 -11.27 0.14
C GLN A 99 7.78 -10.60 1.46
N SER A 100 7.38 -9.34 1.68
CA SER A 100 7.64 -8.62 2.94
C SER A 100 6.77 -9.10 4.12
N GLY A 101 5.77 -9.95 3.86
CA GLY A 101 4.82 -10.44 4.86
C GLY A 101 3.70 -9.45 5.17
N ALA A 102 3.50 -8.41 4.35
CA ALA A 102 2.41 -7.47 4.57
C ALA A 102 1.04 -8.14 4.43
N ARG A 103 0.11 -7.75 5.31
CA ARG A 103 -1.29 -8.18 5.28
C ARG A 103 -2.10 -7.00 4.79
N ILE A 104 -2.91 -7.23 3.76
CA ILE A 104 -3.68 -6.17 3.12
C ILE A 104 -5.17 -6.46 3.31
N ALA A 105 -5.90 -5.51 3.90
CA ALA A 105 -7.35 -5.54 3.97
C ALA A 105 -7.94 -4.63 2.90
N THR A 106 -9.06 -5.04 2.30
CA THR A 106 -9.80 -4.23 1.32
C THR A 106 -11.21 -3.98 1.81
N CYS A 107 -11.56 -2.70 1.98
CA CYS A 107 -12.81 -2.27 2.60
C CYS A 107 -13.65 -1.49 1.58
N VAL A 108 -14.62 -2.14 0.94
CA VAL A 108 -15.42 -1.52 -0.12
C VAL A 108 -16.91 -1.84 0.02
N GLY A 109 -17.77 -0.88 -0.35
CA GLY A 109 -19.22 -1.06 -0.33
C GLY A 109 -19.68 -2.26 -1.18
N GLY A 110 -20.81 -2.87 -0.86
CA GLY A 110 -21.35 -4.01 -1.62
C GLY A 110 -20.57 -5.33 -1.46
N MET A 111 -19.61 -5.39 -0.52
CA MET A 111 -18.97 -6.61 -0.03
C MET A 111 -19.33 -6.86 1.45
N ASP A 112 -19.07 -8.08 1.92
CA ASP A 112 -19.39 -8.52 3.28
C ASP A 112 -18.56 -7.75 4.33
N ALA A 113 -19.22 -6.79 4.99
CA ALA A 113 -18.62 -5.98 6.05
C ALA A 113 -18.15 -6.81 7.25
N SER A 114 -18.79 -7.95 7.52
CA SER A 114 -18.40 -8.83 8.63
C SER A 114 -17.08 -9.53 8.33
N LYS A 115 -16.86 -9.95 7.08
CA LYS A 115 -15.59 -10.51 6.63
C LYS A 115 -14.47 -9.47 6.70
N GLU A 116 -14.73 -8.25 6.23
CA GLU A 116 -13.79 -7.13 6.31
C GLU A 116 -13.42 -6.83 7.78
N ARG A 117 -14.41 -6.73 8.67
CA ARG A 117 -14.18 -6.52 10.11
C ARG A 117 -13.35 -7.62 10.73
N ARG A 118 -13.58 -8.88 10.39
CA ARG A 118 -12.75 -10.00 10.87
C ARG A 118 -11.30 -9.88 10.40
N GLN A 119 -11.07 -9.46 9.15
CA GLN A 119 -9.71 -9.23 8.63
C GLN A 119 -9.01 -8.08 9.37
N LEU A 120 -9.70 -6.96 9.55
CA LEU A 120 -9.18 -5.82 10.32
C LEU A 120 -8.86 -6.22 11.77
N ASN A 121 -9.74 -6.99 12.42
CA ASN A 121 -9.53 -7.48 13.79
C ASN A 121 -8.40 -8.51 13.90
N HIS A 122 -8.12 -9.28 12.84
CA HIS A 122 -6.93 -10.15 12.81
C HIS A 122 -5.65 -9.32 12.63
N GLY A 123 -5.78 -8.13 12.06
CA GLY A 123 -4.73 -7.16 11.78
C GLY A 123 -4.45 -7.05 10.29
N ALA A 124 -4.15 -5.83 9.85
CA ALA A 124 -3.79 -5.51 8.49
C ALA A 124 -2.75 -4.40 8.52
N HIS A 125 -1.63 -4.58 7.82
CA HIS A 125 -0.57 -3.58 7.75
C HIS A 125 -0.91 -2.48 6.75
N ILE A 126 -1.65 -2.82 5.69
CA ILE A 126 -2.10 -1.90 4.65
C ILE A 126 -3.62 -2.06 4.50
N VAL A 127 -4.35 -0.94 4.52
CA VAL A 127 -5.79 -0.91 4.26
C VAL A 127 -6.06 -0.14 2.98
N VAL A 128 -6.81 -0.74 2.06
CA VAL A 128 -7.29 -0.08 0.84
C VAL A 128 -8.81 -0.02 0.89
N GLY A 129 -9.43 1.13 0.64
CA GLY A 129 -10.89 1.19 0.68
C GLY A 129 -11.54 2.39 0.03
N THR A 130 -12.86 2.36 -0.03
CA THR A 130 -13.67 3.51 -0.45
C THR A 130 -14.07 4.36 0.75
N PRO A 131 -14.22 5.70 0.59
CA PRO A 131 -14.47 6.61 1.72
C PRO A 131 -15.62 6.16 2.64
N GLY A 132 -16.77 5.81 2.05
CA GLY A 132 -17.95 5.42 2.83
C GLY A 132 -17.77 4.13 3.65
N ARG A 133 -17.07 3.12 3.12
CA ARG A 133 -16.86 1.86 3.84
C ARG A 133 -15.73 1.97 4.88
N LEU A 134 -14.69 2.75 4.60
CA LEU A 134 -13.66 3.07 5.59
C LEU A 134 -14.26 3.80 6.79
N ARG A 135 -15.11 4.81 6.53
CA ARG A 135 -15.84 5.53 7.58
C ARG A 135 -16.71 4.60 8.43
N ASP A 136 -17.46 3.69 7.80
CA ASP A 136 -18.29 2.71 8.52
C ASP A 136 -17.47 1.82 9.48
N HIS A 137 -16.27 1.38 9.07
CA HIS A 137 -15.39 0.63 9.96
C HIS A 137 -14.76 1.48 11.07
N LEU A 138 -14.44 2.75 10.81
CA LEU A 138 -13.96 3.70 11.82
C LEU A 138 -15.03 3.96 12.89
N GLU A 139 -16.23 4.33 12.48
CA GLU A 139 -17.36 4.65 13.37
C GLU A 139 -17.77 3.46 14.25
N ARG A 140 -17.56 2.24 13.76
CA ARG A 140 -17.85 0.99 14.50
C ARG A 140 -16.67 0.46 15.30
N GLY A 141 -15.53 1.15 15.32
CA GLY A 141 -14.32 0.76 16.04
C GLY A 141 -13.62 -0.48 15.48
N ALA A 142 -13.90 -0.86 14.22
CA ALA A 142 -13.25 -1.97 13.54
C ALA A 142 -11.92 -1.57 12.88
N LEU A 143 -11.77 -0.30 12.54
CA LEU A 143 -10.55 0.26 11.97
C LEU A 143 -9.94 1.25 12.97
N ASP A 144 -8.76 0.93 13.48
CA ASP A 144 -7.93 1.82 14.29
C ASP A 144 -6.81 2.36 13.41
N LEU A 145 -6.63 3.69 13.36
CA LEU A 145 -5.61 4.36 12.55
C LEU A 145 -4.50 4.99 13.40
N SER A 146 -4.43 4.68 14.69
CA SER A 146 -3.45 5.28 15.62
C SER A 146 -1.99 4.99 15.28
N ALA A 147 -1.72 3.91 14.53
CA ALA A 147 -0.38 3.52 14.09
C ALA A 147 -0.01 3.97 12.67
N LEU A 148 -0.84 4.80 12.03
CA LEU A 148 -0.62 5.19 10.64
C LEU A 148 0.71 5.92 10.45
N LYS A 149 1.42 5.56 9.38
CA LYS A 149 2.64 6.24 8.94
C LYS A 149 2.45 6.91 7.57
N ALA A 150 1.72 6.26 6.66
CA ALA A 150 1.45 6.77 5.31
C ALA A 150 -0.05 6.74 4.96
N ALA A 151 -0.57 7.76 4.27
CA ALA A 151 -1.97 7.86 3.84
C ALA A 151 -2.11 8.46 2.43
#